data_AF-A0A1G7HPN8-F1
#
_entry.id   AF-A0A1G7HPN8-F1
#
_cell.length_a   1.000
_cell.length_b   1.000
_cell.length_c   1.000
_cell.angle_alpha   90.00
_cell.angle_beta   90.00
_cell.angle_gamma   90.00
#
_symmetry.space_group_name_H-M   'P 1'
#
loop_
_entity.id
_entity.type
_entity.pdbx_description
1 polymer ?
#
loop_
_entity_poly.entity_id
_entity_poly.type
_entity_poly.pdbx_seq_one_letter_code
_entity_poly.pdbx_strand_id
1 'polypeptide(L)' 'MSDDCPICDGTRWVCENHPDRPWQGERACTCGGAGAPCPACNKANEGEMPSLPKGFRATFDKRGWRQH' A
#
# COMPACT_ATOMS: atom_id res chain seq x y z
N MET A 1 -5.77 16.56 2.63
CA MET A 1 -4.57 15.81 2.23
C MET A 1 -3.74 15.62 3.51
N SER A 2 -4.02 14.58 4.29
CA SER A 2 -3.29 14.34 5.53
C SER A 2 -2.07 13.48 5.23
N ASP A 3 -0.99 14.14 4.80
CA ASP A 3 0.36 13.55 4.75
C ASP A 3 0.83 13.16 6.18
N ASP A 4 0.22 13.72 7.23
CA ASP A 4 0.46 13.41 8.65
C ASP A 4 -0.41 12.27 9.21
N CYS A 5 -0.52 11.13 8.53
CA CYS A 5 -1.16 9.98 9.19
C CYS A 5 -0.15 9.31 10.15
N PRO A 6 -0.34 9.36 11.49
CA PRO A 6 0.65 8.85 12.45
C PRO A 6 0.78 7.31 12.44
N ILE A 7 -0.17 6.61 11.82
CA ILE A 7 -0.15 5.14 11.72
C ILE A 7 0.76 4.71 10.56
N CYS A 8 0.62 5.35 9.40
CA CYS A 8 1.31 4.95 8.17
C CYS A 8 2.40 5.93 7.72
N ASP A 9 2.69 6.99 8.47
CA ASP A 9 3.65 8.06 8.11
C ASP A 9 3.37 8.66 6.73
N GLY A 10 2.10 8.90 6.43
CA GLY A 10 1.68 9.44 5.13
C GLY A 10 1.82 8.47 3.96
N THR A 11 2.37 7.27 4.17
CA THR A 11 2.57 6.28 3.10
C THR A 11 1.26 5.67 2.61
N ARG A 12 0.19 5.76 3.40
CA ARG A 12 -1.14 5.17 3.19
C ARG A 12 -1.20 3.65 3.29
N TRP A 13 -0.12 2.99 3.72
CA TRP A 13 -0.01 1.55 3.84
C TRP A 13 0.60 1.13 5.18
N VAL A 14 0.05 0.08 5.77
CA VAL A 14 0.47 -0.51 7.05
C VAL A 14 0.84 -1.96 6.86
N CYS A 15 1.57 -2.55 7.81
CA CYS A 15 1.83 -3.99 7.77
C CYS A 15 0.53 -4.77 7.99
N GLU A 16 0.26 -5.80 7.19
CA GLU A 16 -0.95 -6.62 7.35
C GLU A 16 -1.02 -7.32 8.71
N ASN A 17 0.14 -7.72 9.26
CA ASN A 17 0.24 -8.40 10.56
C ASN A 17 0.23 -7.42 11.74
N HIS A 18 0.61 -6.16 11.49
CA HIS A 18 0.74 -5.11 12.51
C HIS A 18 0.14 -3.82 11.96
N PRO A 19 -1.20 -3.67 12.01
CA PRO A 19 -1.92 -2.57 11.35
C PRO A 19 -1.67 -1.19 11.98
N ASP A 20 -0.98 -1.15 13.13
CA ASP A 20 -0.50 0.06 13.81
C ASP A 20 0.90 0.50 13.32
N ARG A 21 1.55 -0.29 12.46
CA ARG A 21 2.89 -0.02 11.95
C ARG A 21 2.87 0.27 10.45
N PRO A 22 3.65 1.26 9.97
CA PRO A 22 3.85 1.46 8.55
C PRO A 22 4.38 0.19 7.89
N TRP A 23 3.97 -0.07 6.65
CA TRP A 23 4.55 -1.17 5.87
C TRP A 23 5.97 -0.86 5.40
N GLN A 24 6.24 0.42 5.14
CA GLN A 24 7.47 0.94 4.55
C GLN A 24 7.81 2.31 5.17
N GLY A 25 9.09 2.68 5.15
CA GLY A 25 9.61 3.89 5.80
C GLY A 25 10.45 3.60 7.05
N GLU A 26 10.90 4.65 7.74
CA GLU A 26 11.83 4.52 8.88
C GLU A 26 11.25 3.74 10.07
N ARG A 27 9.93 3.83 10.28
CA ARG A 27 9.23 3.08 11.34
C ARG A 27 8.57 1.79 10.84
N ALA A 28 8.94 1.33 9.64
CA ALA A 28 8.33 0.16 9.03
C ALA A 28 8.41 -1.08 9.94
N CYS A 29 7.36 -1.89 9.90
CA CYS A 29 7.39 -3.19 10.55
C CYS A 29 8.47 -4.07 9.90
N THR A 30 9.32 -4.70 10.72
CA THR A 30 10.39 -5.59 10.26
C THR A 30 10.01 -7.06 10.25
N CYS A 31 8.71 -7.40 10.40
CA CYS A 31 8.26 -8.79 10.51
C CYS A 31 8.19 -9.54 9.18
N GLY A 32 8.35 -8.85 8.04
CA GLY A 32 8.25 -9.43 6.70
C GLY A 32 6.81 -9.63 6.19
N GLY A 33 5.80 -9.10 6.87
CA GLY A 33 4.40 -9.13 6.41
C GLY A 33 4.17 -8.21 5.20
N ALA A 34 3.14 -8.52 4.40
CA ALA A 34 2.77 -7.71 3.25
C ALA A 34 2.14 -6.36 3.65
N GLY A 35 1.93 -5.51 2.65
CA GLY A 35 1.30 -4.21 2.82
C GLY A 35 -0.22 -4.30 2.73
N ALA A 36 -0.90 -3.68 3.68
CA ALA A 36 -2.34 -3.48 3.68
C ALA A 36 -2.68 -1.97 3.65
N PRO A 37 -3.84 -1.57 3.10
CA PRO A 37 -4.28 -0.19 3.16
C PRO A 37 -4.41 0.31 4.61
N CYS A 38 -3.91 1.51 4.89
CA CYS A 38 -4.01 2.12 6.22
C CYS A 38 -5.50 2.27 6.63
N PRO A 39 -5.93 1.66 7.75
CA PRO A 39 -7.33 1.70 8.17
C PRO A 39 -7.79 3.09 8.62
N ALA A 40 -6.86 4.02 8.91
CA ALA A 40 -7.20 5.38 9.31
C ALA A 40 -7.41 6.31 8.12
N CYS A 41 -6.50 6.30 7.13
CA CYS A 41 -6.46 7.31 6.06
C CYS A 41 -6.58 6.73 4.64
N ASN A 42 -6.58 5.41 4.49
CA ASN A 42 -6.67 4.73 3.21
C ASN A 42 -7.72 3.61 3.26
N LYS A 43 -8.89 3.88 3.86
CA LYS A 43 -10.01 2.94 3.90
C LYS A 43 -10.45 2.64 2.46
N ALA A 44 -10.04 1.49 1.94
CA ALA A 44 -10.60 0.96 0.71
C ALA A 44 -11.97 0.37 1.08
N ASN A 45 -13.03 1.09 0.73
CA ASN A 45 -14.40 0.59 0.88
C ASN A 45 -14.60 -0.58 -0.11
N GLU A 46 -15.50 -1.53 0.19
CA GLU A 46 -15.83 -2.61 -0.76
C GLU A 46 -16.31 -2.02 -2.10
N GLY A 47 -15.47 -2.10 -3.13
CA GLY A 47 -15.71 -1.55 -4.46
C GLY A 47 -14.86 -0.32 -4.83
N GLU A 48 -14.18 0.33 -3.87
CA GLU A 48 -13.20 1.37 -4.16
C GLU A 48 -11.78 0.79 -4.15
N MET A 49 -11.06 0.95 -5.27
CA MET A 49 -9.64 0.60 -5.32
C MET A 49 -8.86 1.38 -4.25
N PRO A 50 -8.04 0.70 -3.41
CA PRO A 50 -7.14 1.39 -2.51
C PRO A 50 -6.27 2.37 -3.30
N SER A 51 -5.98 3.54 -2.72
CA SER A 51 -5.00 4.42 -3.35
C SER A 51 -3.65 3.72 -3.39
N LEU A 52 -3.10 3.61 -4.59
CA LEU A 52 -1.82 2.97 -4.85
C LEU A 52 -0.70 3.66 -4.05
N PRO A 53 0.34 2.91 -3.62
CA PRO A 53 1.51 3.51 -2.97
C PRO A 53 2.15 4.57 -3.86
N LYS A 54 2.72 5.61 -3.24
CA LYS A 54 3.44 6.67 -3.95
C LYS A 54 4.62 6.04 -4.73
N GLY A 55 4.62 6.17 -6.06
CA GLY A 55 5.64 5.60 -6.94
C GLY A 55 5.31 4.23 -7.55
N PHE A 56 4.14 3.65 -7.28
CA PHE A 56 3.72 2.41 -7.92
C PHE A 56 3.41 2.62 -9.41
N ARG A 57 4.30 2.14 -10.29
CA ARG A 57 4.07 2.05 -11.75
C ARG A 57 3.76 0.60 -12.10
N ALA A 58 2.48 0.30 -12.34
CA ALA A 58 2.09 -0.95 -12.99
C ALA A 58 2.55 -0.90 -14.46
N THR A 59 3.75 -1.39 -14.75
CA THR A 59 4.16 -1.61 -16.13
C THR A 59 3.52 -2.90 -16.62
N PHE A 60 2.34 -2.78 -17.23
CA PHE A 60 1.80 -3.87 -18.04
C PHE A 60 2.63 -3.95 -19.33
N ASP A 61 3.59 -4.87 -19.36
CA ASP A 61 4.37 -5.17 -20.56
C ASP A 61 3.40 -5.72 -21.61
N LYS A 62 3.03 -4.91 -22.60
CA LYS A 62 2.10 -5.25 -23.69
C LYS A 62 2.72 -6.20 -24.72
N ARG A 63 3.62 -7.11 -24.32
CA ARG A 63 4.12 -8.15 -25.24
C ARG A 63 3.08 -9.25 -25.33
N GLY A 64 2.15 -9.03 -26.27
CA GLY A 64 1.02 -9.87 -26.59
C GLY A 64 1.37 -11.35 -26.66
N TRP A 65 0.54 -12.15 -26.00
CA TRP A 65 0.53 -13.60 -26.04
C TRP A 65 0.38 -14.06 -27.49
N ARG A 66 1.47 -14.51 -28.12
CA ARG A 66 1.42 -15.27 -29.36
C ARG A 66 1.12 -16.72 -28.99
N GLN A 67 -0.15 -17.10 -29.12
CA GLN A 67 -0.55 -18.50 -29.14
C GLN A 67 -0.02 -19.10 -30.45
N HIS A 68 0.80 -20.14 -30.36
CA HIS A 68 1.41 -20.82 -31.50
C HIS A 68 0.58 -22.02 -31.94
#